data_AF-A0A8D5FMH4-F1
#
_entry.id   AF-A0A8D5FMH4-F1
#
_cell.length_a   1.000
_cell.length_b   1.000
_cell.length_c   1.000
_cell.angle_alpha   90.00
_cell.angle_beta   90.00
_cell.angle_gamma   90.00
#
_symmetry.space_group_name_H-M   'P 1'
#
loop_
_entity.id
_entity.type
_entity.pdbx_description
1 polymer ?
#
loop_
_entity_poly.entity_id
_entity_poly.type
_entity_poly.pdbx_seq_one_letter_code
_entity_poly.pdbx_strand_id
1 'polypeptide(L)' 'MAEKDTALVDLGLSEYRATYELQVALVDRRKEGDCEDVFLVTEHPSVFTLGRRGAGRT' A
#
# COMPACT_ATOMS: atom_id res chain seq x y z
N MET A 1 -0.80 1.37 -27.17
CA MET A 1 -0.96 1.26 -25.71
C MET A 1 0.11 2.17 -25.14
N ALA A 2 -0.26 3.34 -24.62
CA ALA A 2 0.72 4.29 -24.10
C ALA A 2 1.34 3.72 -22.83
N GLU A 3 2.66 3.76 -22.73
CA GLU A 3 3.40 3.43 -21.52
C GLU A 3 2.96 4.41 -20.42
N LYS A 4 2.55 3.88 -19.26
CA LYS A 4 2.17 4.70 -18.10
C LYS A 4 3.35 4.74 -17.15
N ASP A 5 3.80 5.94 -16.84
CA ASP A 5 4.80 6.15 -15.79
C ASP A 5 4.31 5.52 -14.49
N THR A 6 5.18 4.69 -13.91
CA THR A 6 4.95 3.99 -12.64
C THR A 6 6.18 4.19 -11.78
N ALA A 7 6.01 4.75 -10.58
CA ALA A 7 7.10 4.89 -9.62
C ALA A 7 7.28 3.59 -8.83
N LEU A 8 8.52 3.11 -8.73
CA LEU A 8 8.89 2.02 -7.83
C LEU A 8 9.58 2.58 -6.60
N VAL A 9 9.05 2.29 -5.41
CA VAL A 9 9.56 2.78 -4.14
C VAL A 9 9.85 1.61 -3.23
N ASP A 10 11.12 1.45 -2.85
CA ASP A 10 11.55 0.50 -1.84
C ASP A 10 11.58 1.17 -0.46
N LEU A 11 10.74 0.69 0.46
CA LEU A 11 10.62 1.18 1.84
C LEU A 11 11.47 0.37 2.82
N GLY A 12 12.06 -0.75 2.39
CA GLY A 12 12.74 -1.69 3.27
C GLY A 12 11.82 -2.23 4.38
N LEU A 13 12.38 -2.42 5.58
CA LEU A 13 11.62 -2.83 6.76
C LEU A 13 10.82 -1.66 7.34
N SER A 14 9.49 -1.76 7.35
CA SER A 14 8.58 -0.70 7.77
C SER A 14 7.47 -1.20 8.70
N GLU A 15 6.98 -0.32 9.57
CA GLU A 15 5.82 -0.62 10.41
C GLU A 15 4.54 -0.79 9.58
N TYR A 16 3.83 -1.90 9.79
CA TYR A 16 2.61 -2.22 9.04
C TYR A 16 1.59 -1.07 9.05
N ARG A 17 1.39 -0.44 10.20
CA ARG A 17 0.40 0.64 10.34
C ARG A 17 0.78 1.90 9.55
N ALA A 18 2.04 2.32 9.63
CA ALA A 18 2.52 3.49 8.92
C ALA A 18 2.47 3.28 7.40
N THR A 19 2.84 2.10 6.94
CA THR A 19 2.75 1.74 5.51
C THR A 19 1.31 1.69 5.03
N TYR A 20 0.38 1.18 5.83
CA TYR A 20 -1.04 1.22 5.49
C TYR A 20 -1.57 2.67 5.37
N GLU A 21 -1.17 3.57 6.27
CA GLU A 21 -1.55 4.98 6.19
C GLU A 21 -0.98 5.66 4.93
N LEU A 22 0.28 5.36 4.57
CA LEU A 22 0.87 5.79 3.31
C LEU A 22 0.08 5.27 2.10
N GLN A 23 -0.29 3.99 2.10
CA GLN A 23 -1.10 3.39 1.02
C GLN A 23 -2.44 4.12 0.85
N VAL A 24 -3.15 4.41 1.94
CA VAL A 24 -4.42 5.14 1.90
C VAL A 24 -4.22 6.54 1.32
N ALA A 25 -3.21 7.27 1.80
CA ALA A 25 -2.92 8.61 1.30
C ALA A 25 -2.54 8.63 -0.20
N LEU A 26 -1.74 7.67 -0.66
CA LEU A 26 -1.38 7.54 -2.07
C LEU A 26 -2.59 7.18 -2.93
N VAL A 27 -3.48 6.32 -2.45
CA VAL A 27 -4.72 5.98 -3.15
C VAL A 27 -5.61 7.22 -3.31
N ASP A 28 -5.72 8.07 -2.28
CA ASP A 28 -6.53 9.28 -2.38
C ASP A 28 -5.94 10.29 -3.37
N ARG A 29 -4.62 10.56 -3.29
CA ARG A 29 -3.91 11.38 -4.29
C ARG A 29 -4.06 10.83 -5.70
N ARG A 30 -4.00 9.50 -5.85
CA ARG A 30 -4.13 8.84 -7.16
C ARG A 30 -5.51 9.03 -7.78
N LYS A 31 -6.58 9.03 -6.97
CA LYS A 31 -7.95 9.33 -7.42
C LYS A 31 -8.10 10.77 -7.87
N GLU A 32 -7.40 11.69 -7.21
CA GLU A 32 -7.39 13.12 -7.53
C GLU A 32 -6.56 13.43 -8.80
N GLY A 33 -5.68 12.50 -9.20
CA GLY A 33 -4.77 12.68 -10.33
C GLY A 33 -3.44 13.35 -9.95
N ASP A 34 -3.17 13.45 -8.65
CA ASP A 34 -2.03 14.16 -8.05
C ASP A 34 -0.77 13.29 -7.89
N CYS A 35 -0.83 12.04 -8.39
CA CYS A 35 0.33 11.17 -8.55
C CYS A 35 0.10 10.12 -9.64
N GLU A 36 1.20 9.61 -10.17
CA GLU A 36 1.28 8.43 -11.01
C GLU A 36 0.94 7.13 -10.24
N ASP A 37 0.94 6.00 -10.95
CA ASP A 37 0.82 4.70 -10.31
C ASP A 37 2.10 4.42 -9.50
N VAL A 38 1.97 3.97 -8.25
CA VAL A 38 3.12 3.71 -7.35
C VAL A 38 3.13 2.25 -6.92
N PHE A 39 4.29 1.61 -7.04
CA PHE A 39 4.55 0.26 -6.54
C PHE A 39 5.44 0.34 -5.30
N LEU A 40 4.86 0.08 -4.12
CA LEU A 40 5.59 0.03 -2.86
C LEU A 40 6.13 -1.38 -2.60
N VAL A 41 7.43 -1.49 -2.35
CA VAL A 41 8.09 -2.71 -1.89
C VAL A 41 8.48 -2.52 -0.42
N THR A 42 8.13 -3.48 0.44
CA THR A 42 8.44 -3.39 1.87
C THR A 42 8.39 -4.75 2.56
N GLU A 43 9.12 -4.85 3.65
CA GLU A 43 9.02 -5.91 4.65
C GLU A 43 8.40 -5.34 5.93
N HIS A 44 7.69 -6.16 6.71
CA HIS A 44 7.13 -5.74 7.99
C HIS A 44 7.74 -6.54 9.15
N PRO A 45 7.91 -5.94 10.34
CA PRO A 45 8.08 -6.70 11.57
C PRO A 45 6.95 -7.73 11.73
N SER A 46 7.16 -8.75 12.57
CA SER A 46 6.17 -9.82 12.78
C SER A 46 4.80 -9.22 13.16
N VAL A 47 3.82 -9.41 12.27
CA VAL A 47 2.49 -8.82 12.39
C VAL A 47 1.43 -9.81 11.93
N PHE A 48 0.31 -9.87 12.66
CA PHE A 48 -0.90 -10.56 12.20
C PHE A 48 -1.84 -9.56 11.55
N THR A 49 -2.37 -9.91 10.38
CA THR A 49 -3.39 -9.11 9.70
C THR A 49 -4.67 -9.93 9.55
N LEU A 50 -5.81 -9.27 9.70
CA LEU A 50 -7.11 -9.92 9.55
C LEU A 50 -7.87 -9.25 8.41
N GLY A 51 -8.00 -9.95 7.29
CA GLY A 51 -8.82 -9.50 6.17
C GLY A 51 -10.32 -9.59 6.49
N ARG A 52 -11.15 -9.03 5.60
CA ARG A 52 -12.63 -9.00 5.73
C ARG A 52 -13.29 -10.35 6.02
N ARG A 53 -12.66 -11.47 5.68
CA ARG A 53 -13.15 -12.84 5.91
C ARG A 53 -12.41 -13.60 7.03
N GLY A 54 -11.47 -12.95 7.72
CA GLY A 54 -10.60 -13.59 8.72
C GLY A 54 -11.23 -13.72 10.10
N ALA A 55 -12.27 -12.95 10.41
CA ALA A 55 -13.09 -13.17 11.60
C ALA A 55 -14.07 -14.31 11.29
N GLY A 56 -13.75 -15.53 11.69
CA GLY A 56 -14.59 -16.70 11.47
C GLY A 56 -16.03 -16.48 11.94
N ARG A 57 -16.99 -17.00 11.18
CA ARG A 57 -18.38 -17.18 11.62
C ARG A 57 -18.37 -18.00 12.91
N THR A 58 -18.83 -17.40 13.99
CA THR A 58 -19.30 -18.13 15.19
C THR A 58 -20.79 -18.40 15.01
#